data_AF-A0A7C3GV40-F1
#
_entry.id   AF-A0A7C3GV40-F1
#
_cell.length_a   1.000
_cell.length_b   1.000
_cell.length_c   1.000
_cell.angle_alpha   90.00
_cell.angle_beta   90.00
_cell.angle_gamma   90.00
#
_symmetry.space_group_name_H-M   'P 1'
#
loop_
_entity.id
_entity.type
_entity.pdbx_description
1 polymer ?
#
loop_
_entity_poly.entity_id
_entity_poly.type
_entity_poly.pdbx_seq_one_letter_code
_entity_poly.pdbx_strand_id
1 'polypeptide(L)'
;MTIRNRLKLIGLVPITLLILLSSYFFVTSYVNYEKANALKITLQNNALLDKAMVDIGKERGLTSLYLGSEKKEFKEAMTKERKILNAALAKLKQGLITKDTTYLPFLLEALGEKSKIQGNMYQSLLTKTNSLTQTRKMVDTTKAEFKTIFFNRYTSDLATPVLDNLLSVKNYALDTEIASLISTLVQLYTAKENAGLERGFVAYYMTKKISMSFDEIALWDQFKTKANIFDIKEVTNLKLRKQLNNVLYNSQATDTMNELAMTSSAIQTDIDNGDYAEEAIDWFTLQTNKITLLSKAELVVSNALWKKSDIFLQKQLLLLAIATAIWFLSFILAYLGYTTTRDITRNIKELEDVLNKAVDEMKNSEQYLTSDAVAIENIELDTHEGTKEAYKFLEALVETAKDDKLIALQANEAKSLFLANMSHEIRTPLNGIVGFTEILRSTDLTEEQDEFLSIIDKSSENLLSIINNILDLSKIESNKIEIENIVFDAEEEFESAVETYAVAATEKNIDLNFYMDPNISSKLKGDPTKIKEIVINLLSNAVKFTSYGGEINLEITKIVGENGTSRVKFVIQDNGIGMPKDQQSRIFDAFSQADVSVTRKYGGTGLGLTISSQFVELMGGLL
;
A
#
# COMPACT_ATOMS: atom_id res chain seq x y z
N MET A 1 -30.21 14.58 -9.28
CA MET A 1 -29.02 14.62 -8.38
C MET A 1 -27.84 14.22 -9.23
N THR A 2 -26.85 15.11 -9.40
CA THR A 2 -25.69 14.88 -10.27
C THR A 2 -24.87 13.66 -9.83
N ILE A 3 -24.23 12.99 -10.78
CA ILE A 3 -23.34 11.83 -10.53
C ILE A 3 -22.27 12.21 -9.50
N ARG A 4 -21.71 13.41 -9.60
CA ARG A 4 -20.80 14.02 -8.61
C ARG A 4 -21.31 14.01 -7.17
N ASN A 5 -22.56 14.43 -6.95
CA ASN A 5 -23.14 14.48 -5.61
C ASN A 5 -23.44 13.08 -5.06
N ARG A 6 -23.81 12.13 -5.93
CA ARG A 6 -23.98 10.72 -5.54
C ARG A 6 -22.65 10.06 -5.19
N LEU A 7 -21.59 10.29 -5.96
CA LEU A 7 -20.24 9.82 -5.67
C LEU A 7 -19.74 10.32 -4.32
N LYS A 8 -19.95 11.61 -4.00
CA LYS A 8 -19.64 12.15 -2.67
C LYS A 8 -20.47 11.51 -1.56
N LEU A 9 -21.77 11.32 -1.75
CA LEU A 9 -22.63 10.75 -0.72
C LEU A 9 -22.33 9.27 -0.46
N ILE A 10 -22.18 8.47 -1.51
CA ILE A 10 -21.88 7.03 -1.45
C ILE A 10 -20.46 6.78 -0.93
N GLY A 11 -19.50 7.64 -1.31
CA GLY A 11 -18.13 7.52 -0.83
C GLY A 11 -17.97 7.98 0.62
N LEU A 12 -18.52 9.14 0.98
CA LEU A 12 -18.13 9.85 2.20
C LEU A 12 -19.01 9.49 3.41
N VAL A 13 -20.30 9.20 3.23
CA VAL A 13 -21.21 8.89 4.34
C VAL A 13 -20.88 7.55 5.02
N PRO A 14 -20.71 6.42 4.31
CA PRO A 14 -20.36 5.14 4.95
C PRO A 14 -19.00 5.20 5.64
N ILE A 15 -18.04 5.92 5.06
CA ILE A 15 -16.71 6.11 5.62
C ILE A 15 -16.76 6.94 6.90
N THR A 16 -17.50 8.04 6.92
CA THR A 16 -17.66 8.86 8.14
C THR A 16 -18.33 8.07 9.26
N LEU A 17 -19.37 7.28 8.94
CA LEU A 17 -19.99 6.36 9.90
C LEU A 17 -18.99 5.31 10.42
N LEU A 18 -18.15 4.76 9.54
CA LEU A 18 -17.09 3.82 9.92
C LEU A 18 -16.05 4.46 10.84
N ILE A 19 -15.63 5.70 10.58
CA ILE A 19 -14.72 6.46 11.45
C ILE A 19 -15.37 6.69 12.81
N LEU A 20 -16.63 7.13 12.87
CA LEU A 20 -17.33 7.35 14.14
C LEU A 20 -17.45 6.07 14.95
N LEU A 21 -17.86 4.98 14.31
CA LEU A 21 -18.02 3.68 14.95
C LEU A 21 -16.68 3.12 15.45
N SER A 22 -15.64 3.16 14.60
CA SER A 22 -14.30 2.69 14.97
C SER A 22 -13.67 3.56 16.06
N SER A 23 -13.90 4.87 16.05
CA SER A 23 -13.46 5.78 17.12
C SER A 23 -14.13 5.42 18.44
N TYR A 24 -15.44 5.19 18.44
CA TYR A 24 -16.18 4.76 19.63
C TYR A 24 -15.64 3.43 20.19
N PHE A 25 -15.40 2.44 19.32
CA PHE A 25 -14.81 1.16 19.73
C PHE A 25 -13.40 1.30 20.27
N PHE A 26 -12.57 2.16 19.66
CA PHE A 26 -11.22 2.45 20.13
C PHE A 26 -11.25 3.04 21.54
N VAL A 27 -12.05 4.10 21.76
CA VAL A 27 -12.15 4.76 23.07
C VAL A 27 -12.67 3.77 24.12
N THR A 28 -13.73 3.03 23.82
CA THR A 28 -14.28 2.03 24.77
C THR A 28 -13.27 0.95 25.13
N SER A 29 -12.53 0.44 24.14
CA SER A 29 -11.49 -0.56 24.36
C SER A 29 -10.32 -0.01 25.18
N TYR A 30 -9.95 1.26 24.94
CA TYR A 30 -8.91 1.94 25.69
C TYR A 30 -9.29 2.11 27.16
N VAL A 31 -10.51 2.57 27.46
CA VAL A 31 -11.00 2.72 28.84
C VAL A 31 -11.00 1.38 29.58
N ASN A 32 -11.48 0.31 28.93
CA ASN A 32 -11.49 -1.03 29.53
C ASN A 32 -10.07 -1.56 29.80
N TYR A 33 -9.12 -1.28 28.91
CA TYR A 33 -7.70 -1.59 29.12
C TYR A 33 -7.13 -0.82 30.33
N GLU A 34 -7.36 0.49 30.43
CA GLU A 34 -6.88 1.31 31.55
C GLU A 34 -7.46 0.84 32.89
N LYS A 35 -8.76 0.50 32.95
CA LYS A 35 -9.37 -0.10 34.15
C LYS A 35 -8.73 -1.43 34.55
N ALA A 36 -8.45 -2.30 33.58
CA ALA A 36 -7.78 -3.57 33.83
C ALA A 36 -6.34 -3.38 34.33
N ASN A 37 -5.63 -2.40 33.77
CA ASN A 37 -4.28 -2.05 34.21
C ASN A 37 -4.27 -1.44 35.61
N ALA A 38 -5.24 -0.57 35.92
CA ALA A 38 -5.42 0.01 37.25
C ALA A 38 -5.73 -1.05 38.32
N LEU A 39 -6.56 -2.06 38.00
CA LEU A 39 -6.78 -3.21 38.88
C LEU A 39 -5.47 -3.96 39.14
N LYS A 40 -4.68 -4.25 38.10
CA LYS A 40 -3.38 -4.92 38.23
C LYS A 40 -2.45 -4.17 39.20
N ILE A 41 -2.30 -2.86 39.03
CA ILE A 41 -1.48 -2.03 39.91
C ILE A 41 -2.03 -2.03 41.34
N THR A 42 -3.35 -1.92 41.51
CA THR A 42 -4.01 -1.97 42.83
C THR A 42 -3.72 -3.30 43.53
N LEU A 43 -3.75 -4.43 42.82
CA LEU A 43 -3.42 -5.73 43.40
C LEU A 43 -1.94 -5.86 43.81
N GLN A 44 -1.01 -5.18 43.14
CA GLN A 44 0.42 -5.15 43.54
C GLN A 44 0.59 -4.38 44.84
N ASN A 45 -0.04 -3.21 44.91
CA ASN A 45 -0.03 -2.38 46.11
C ASN A 45 -0.72 -3.11 47.28
N ASN A 46 -1.84 -3.80 47.03
CA ASN A 46 -2.55 -4.57 48.05
C ASN A 46 -1.69 -5.68 48.67
N ALA A 47 -0.83 -6.35 47.90
CA ALA A 47 0.07 -7.36 48.46
C ALA A 47 1.06 -6.77 49.50
N LEU A 48 1.52 -5.53 49.29
CA LEU A 48 2.38 -4.83 50.25
C LEU A 48 1.58 -4.29 51.44
N LEU A 49 0.40 -3.75 51.18
CA LEU A 49 -0.51 -3.21 52.19
C LEU A 49 -1.00 -4.28 53.15
N ASP A 50 -1.37 -5.46 52.64
CA ASP A 50 -1.86 -6.56 53.47
C ASP A 50 -0.79 -7.02 54.46
N LYS A 51 0.46 -7.15 53.99
CA LYS A 51 1.58 -7.49 54.86
C LYS A 51 1.75 -6.45 55.98
N ALA A 52 1.72 -5.16 55.64
CA ALA A 52 1.80 -4.10 56.63
C ALA A 52 0.61 -4.16 57.60
N MET A 53 -0.60 -4.44 57.11
CA MET A 53 -1.82 -4.54 57.91
C MET A 53 -1.74 -5.63 58.98
N VAL A 54 -1.25 -6.82 58.61
CA VAL A 54 -1.07 -7.95 59.54
C VAL A 54 -0.07 -7.59 60.65
N ASP A 55 1.07 -7.00 60.28
CA ASP A 55 2.12 -6.60 61.24
C ASP A 55 1.64 -5.44 62.14
N ILE A 56 0.89 -4.46 61.61
CA ILE A 56 0.23 -3.40 62.40
C ILE A 56 -0.72 -4.01 63.43
N GLY A 57 -1.58 -4.93 62.99
CA GLY A 57 -2.54 -5.59 63.88
C GLY A 57 -1.87 -6.40 64.97
N LYS A 58 -0.71 -7.01 64.68
CA LYS A 58 0.08 -7.79 65.66
C LYS A 58 0.81 -6.90 66.66
N GLU A 59 1.42 -5.80 66.22
CA GLU A 59 2.00 -4.80 67.13
C GLU A 59 0.92 -4.15 68.02
N ARG A 60 -0.24 -3.82 67.45
CA ARG A 60 -1.40 -3.31 68.20
C ARG A 60 -1.79 -4.29 69.30
N GLY A 61 -1.95 -5.57 68.97
CA GLY A 61 -2.32 -6.59 69.95
C GLY A 61 -1.26 -6.84 71.03
N LEU A 62 0.03 -6.88 70.68
CA LEU A 62 1.11 -6.98 71.69
C LEU A 62 1.18 -5.74 72.58
N THR A 63 0.85 -4.56 72.04
CA THR A 63 0.72 -3.34 72.84
C THR A 63 -0.43 -3.46 73.84
N SER A 64 -1.55 -4.10 73.47
CA SER A 64 -2.65 -4.39 74.40
C SER A 64 -2.19 -5.23 75.58
N LEU A 65 -1.48 -6.33 75.34
CA LEU A 65 -0.91 -7.18 76.40
C LEU A 65 0.11 -6.42 77.28
N TYR A 66 0.97 -5.60 76.65
CA TYR A 66 1.93 -4.75 77.35
C TYR A 66 1.24 -3.74 78.29
N LEU A 67 0.21 -3.05 77.81
CA LEU A 67 -0.53 -2.07 78.63
C LEU A 67 -1.37 -2.75 79.71
N GLY A 68 -1.98 -3.90 79.40
CA GLY A 68 -2.77 -4.69 80.34
C GLY A 68 -1.95 -5.22 81.51
N SER A 69 -0.72 -5.68 81.24
CA SER A 69 0.25 -6.13 82.28
C SER A 69 0.90 -4.97 83.05
N GLU A 70 0.35 -3.76 82.96
CA GLU A 70 0.92 -2.55 83.58
C GLU A 70 2.38 -2.30 83.16
N LYS A 71 2.71 -2.66 81.92
CA LYS A 71 4.04 -2.49 81.32
C LYS A 71 5.13 -3.37 81.92
N LYS A 72 4.76 -4.43 82.64
CA LYS A 72 5.69 -5.36 83.30
C LYS A 72 6.13 -6.51 82.38
N GLU A 73 5.26 -6.99 81.51
CA GLU A 73 5.48 -8.17 80.66
C GLU A 73 5.40 -7.84 79.17
N PHE A 74 5.74 -8.76 78.26
CA PHE A 74 5.59 -8.60 76.78
C PHE A 74 6.41 -7.50 76.08
N LYS A 75 7.22 -6.71 76.81
CA LYS A 75 8.07 -5.64 76.22
C LYS A 75 9.01 -6.17 75.12
N GLU A 76 9.63 -7.33 75.35
CA GLU A 76 10.55 -7.94 74.38
C GLU A 76 9.82 -8.40 73.11
N ALA A 77 8.69 -9.10 73.26
CA ALA A 77 7.85 -9.53 72.15
C ALA A 77 7.36 -8.34 71.32
N MET A 78 6.87 -7.27 71.97
CA MET A 78 6.49 -6.02 71.32
C MET A 78 7.67 -5.37 70.58
N THR A 79 8.86 -5.31 71.20
CA THR A 79 10.04 -4.70 70.57
C THR A 79 10.52 -5.50 69.35
N LYS A 80 10.42 -6.83 69.40
CA LYS A 80 10.69 -7.70 68.25
C LYS A 80 9.71 -7.43 67.10
N GLU A 81 8.41 -7.34 67.41
CA GLU A 81 7.38 -7.03 66.41
C GLU A 81 7.56 -5.64 65.80
N ARG A 82 7.93 -4.63 66.60
CA ARG A 82 8.24 -3.28 66.11
C ARG A 82 9.31 -3.27 65.01
N LYS A 83 10.32 -4.14 65.11
CA LYS A 83 11.36 -4.30 64.07
C LYS A 83 10.80 -4.90 62.79
N ILE A 84 9.91 -5.90 62.91
CA ILE A 84 9.22 -6.53 61.77
C ILE A 84 8.35 -5.49 61.06
N LEU A 85 7.51 -4.76 61.82
CA LEU A 85 6.66 -3.71 61.25
C LEU A 85 7.49 -2.59 60.58
N ASN A 86 8.62 -2.18 61.17
CA ASN A 86 9.50 -1.20 60.53
C ASN A 86 10.01 -1.68 59.16
N ALA A 87 10.40 -2.96 59.07
CA ALA A 87 10.84 -3.54 57.81
C ALA A 87 9.69 -3.62 56.79
N ALA A 88 8.48 -3.98 57.22
CA ALA A 88 7.29 -4.00 56.36
C ALA A 88 6.92 -2.60 55.84
N LEU A 89 6.92 -1.58 56.71
CA LEU A 89 6.66 -0.19 56.32
C LEU A 89 7.74 0.39 55.41
N ALA A 90 9.01 0.01 55.61
CA ALA A 90 10.09 0.40 54.70
C ALA A 90 9.89 -0.20 53.30
N LYS A 91 9.53 -1.49 53.21
CA LYS A 91 9.17 -2.15 51.95
C LYS A 91 7.95 -1.51 51.30
N LEU A 92 6.93 -1.17 52.08
CA LEU A 92 5.74 -0.46 51.61
C LEU A 92 6.11 0.90 51.00
N LYS A 93 6.95 1.69 51.70
CA LYS A 93 7.44 3.00 51.22
C LYS A 93 8.23 2.92 49.91
N GLN A 94 9.01 1.86 49.72
CA GLN A 94 9.83 1.67 48.51
C GLN A 94 9.06 1.03 47.35
N GLY A 95 8.13 0.12 47.65
CA GLY A 95 7.46 -0.72 46.65
C GLY A 95 6.09 -0.20 46.17
N LEU A 96 5.48 0.77 46.87
CA LEU A 96 4.19 1.34 46.46
C LEU A 96 4.32 2.08 45.12
N ILE A 97 3.50 1.64 44.15
CA ILE A 97 3.36 2.33 42.87
C ILE A 97 2.37 3.49 43.08
N THR A 98 2.89 4.72 43.10
CA THR A 98 2.13 5.94 43.41
C THR A 98 1.92 6.87 42.22
N LYS A 99 2.67 6.67 41.12
CA LYS A 99 2.55 7.47 39.91
C LYS A 99 1.48 6.89 39.00
N ASP A 100 0.57 7.74 38.56
CA ASP A 100 -0.35 7.42 37.49
C ASP A 100 0.39 7.49 36.15
N THR A 101 0.33 6.42 35.36
CA THR A 101 0.98 6.33 34.03
C THR A 101 -0.04 6.20 32.90
N THR A 102 -1.28 6.67 33.11
CA THR A 102 -2.28 6.73 32.04
C THR A 102 -1.79 7.60 30.88
N TYR A 103 -1.81 7.04 29.67
CA TYR A 103 -1.27 7.69 28.46
C TYR A 103 -2.22 8.73 27.85
N LEU A 104 -3.55 8.48 27.87
CA LEU A 104 -4.56 9.36 27.26
C LEU A 104 -5.62 9.78 28.31
N PRO A 105 -5.26 10.61 29.30
CA PRO A 105 -6.14 10.97 30.40
C PRO A 105 -7.40 11.73 29.96
N PHE A 106 -7.34 12.48 28.85
CA PHE A 106 -8.48 13.23 28.31
C PHE A 106 -9.63 12.33 27.84
N LEU A 107 -9.34 11.12 27.35
CA LEU A 107 -10.38 10.18 26.90
C LEU A 107 -11.23 9.66 28.06
N LEU A 108 -10.60 9.47 29.22
CA LEU A 108 -11.26 9.05 30.44
C LEU A 108 -12.12 10.17 31.02
N GLU A 109 -11.59 11.40 31.02
CA GLU A 109 -12.32 12.59 31.48
C GLU A 109 -13.54 12.89 30.60
N ALA A 110 -13.41 12.76 29.29
CA ALA A 110 -14.50 12.97 28.34
C ALA A 110 -15.69 12.00 28.52
N LEU A 111 -15.43 10.79 29.05
CA LEU A 111 -16.46 9.78 29.34
C LEU A 111 -16.97 9.82 30.79
N GLY A 112 -16.49 10.76 31.61
CA GLY A 112 -16.82 10.81 33.03
C GLY A 112 -16.27 9.62 33.84
N GLU A 113 -15.36 8.86 33.25
CA GLU A 113 -14.77 7.65 33.81
C GLU A 113 -13.58 8.01 34.71
N LYS A 114 -13.79 7.93 36.03
CA LYS A 114 -12.71 8.12 37.02
C LYS A 114 -11.87 6.84 37.14
N SER A 115 -11.09 6.50 36.12
CA SER A 115 -10.12 5.37 36.22
C SER A 115 -8.82 5.75 36.93
N LYS A 116 -8.70 6.98 37.45
CA LYS A 116 -7.45 7.50 38.01
C LYS A 116 -6.90 6.55 39.06
N ILE A 117 -5.63 6.16 38.87
CA ILE A 117 -4.85 5.53 39.92
C ILE A 117 -4.95 6.48 41.13
N GLN A 118 -5.29 5.91 42.28
CA GLN A 118 -5.53 6.66 43.51
C GLN A 118 -4.21 7.15 44.14
N GLY A 119 -3.32 7.74 43.34
CA GLY A 119 -1.97 8.17 43.75
C GLY A 119 -1.98 9.07 44.98
N ASN A 120 -2.97 9.96 45.09
CA ASN A 120 -3.16 10.82 46.27
C ASN A 120 -3.51 10.02 47.54
N MET A 121 -4.20 8.89 47.43
CA MET A 121 -4.56 8.05 48.59
C MET A 121 -3.34 7.31 49.15
N TYR A 122 -2.50 6.74 48.28
CA TYR A 122 -1.26 6.08 48.71
C TYR A 122 -0.27 7.07 49.34
N GLN A 123 -0.17 8.30 48.82
CA GLN A 123 0.65 9.35 49.42
C GLN A 123 0.13 9.75 50.81
N SER A 124 -1.18 9.97 50.94
CA SER A 124 -1.82 10.25 52.24
C SER A 124 -1.54 9.14 53.25
N LEU A 125 -1.67 7.89 52.85
CA LEU A 125 -1.32 6.73 53.67
C LEU A 125 0.13 6.79 54.16
N LEU A 126 1.09 7.02 53.26
CA LEU A 126 2.51 7.08 53.60
C LEU A 126 2.80 8.17 54.64
N THR A 127 2.14 9.34 54.56
CA THR A 127 2.30 10.38 55.59
C THR A 127 1.76 9.94 56.95
N LYS A 128 0.61 9.25 56.99
CA LYS A 128 0.00 8.72 58.22
C LYS A 128 0.87 7.67 58.90
N THR A 129 1.63 6.86 58.15
CA THR A 129 2.56 5.88 58.74
C THR A 129 3.65 6.52 59.62
N ASN A 130 3.94 7.81 59.44
CA ASN A 130 4.92 8.51 60.28
C ASN A 130 4.42 8.77 61.71
N SER A 131 3.10 8.73 61.93
CA SER A 131 2.49 8.90 63.26
C SER A 131 2.86 7.76 64.24
N LEU A 132 3.26 6.59 63.71
CA LEU A 132 3.62 5.40 64.48
C LEU A 132 4.76 5.67 65.48
N THR A 133 5.74 6.51 65.12
CA THR A 133 6.84 6.87 66.02
C THR A 133 6.32 7.61 67.26
N GLN A 134 5.37 8.53 67.08
CA GLN A 134 4.75 9.24 68.19
C GLN A 134 3.87 8.31 69.02
N THR A 135 3.11 7.42 68.39
CA THR A 135 2.28 6.41 69.07
C THR A 135 3.13 5.51 69.97
N ARG A 136 4.27 5.00 69.48
CA ARG A 136 5.19 4.19 70.28
C ARG A 136 5.78 4.97 71.46
N LYS A 137 6.15 6.24 71.27
CA LYS A 137 6.59 7.11 72.37
C LYS A 137 5.51 7.24 73.45
N MET A 138 4.25 7.42 73.05
CA MET A 138 3.13 7.50 74.01
C MET A 138 3.00 6.19 74.80
N VAL A 139 3.02 5.04 74.13
CA VAL A 139 2.98 3.70 74.76
C VAL A 139 4.10 3.53 75.79
N ASP A 140 5.31 3.97 75.46
CA ASP A 140 6.48 3.81 76.31
C ASP A 140 6.49 4.81 77.51
N THR A 141 5.71 5.90 77.45
CA THR A 141 5.57 6.90 78.55
C THR A 141 4.41 6.60 79.51
N THR A 142 4.44 7.12 80.75
CA THR A 142 3.52 6.77 81.85
C THR A 142 2.03 7.16 81.70
N LYS A 143 1.63 7.94 80.69
CA LYS A 143 0.23 8.43 80.51
C LYS A 143 -0.56 7.76 79.37
N ALA A 144 -0.19 6.54 78.97
CA ALA A 144 -0.88 5.84 77.88
C ALA A 144 -2.21 5.22 78.35
N GLU A 145 -3.34 5.80 77.93
CA GLU A 145 -4.66 5.17 78.08
C GLU A 145 -4.89 4.14 76.97
N PHE A 146 -5.31 2.93 77.33
CA PHE A 146 -5.52 1.82 76.39
C PHE A 146 -6.45 2.19 75.23
N LYS A 147 -7.65 2.71 75.51
CA LYS A 147 -8.65 3.01 74.46
C LYS A 147 -8.12 4.04 73.46
N THR A 148 -7.44 5.08 73.95
CA THR A 148 -6.80 6.09 73.09
C THR A 148 -5.72 5.47 72.20
N ILE A 149 -4.83 4.65 72.74
CA ILE A 149 -3.78 3.99 71.94
C ILE A 149 -4.38 2.98 70.94
N PHE A 150 -5.32 2.17 71.39
CA PHE A 150 -5.89 1.08 70.60
C PHE A 150 -6.78 1.58 69.48
N PHE A 151 -7.77 2.43 69.79
CA PHE A 151 -8.76 2.90 68.83
C PHE A 151 -8.29 4.12 68.04
N ASN A 152 -7.76 5.15 68.69
CA ASN A 152 -7.41 6.38 67.98
C ASN A 152 -6.08 6.21 67.24
N ARG A 153 -5.04 5.70 67.91
CA ARG A 153 -3.68 5.69 67.35
C ARG A 153 -3.39 4.50 66.44
N TYR A 154 -3.61 3.27 66.88
CA TYR A 154 -3.34 2.12 66.01
C TYR A 154 -4.47 1.86 65.02
N THR A 155 -5.74 1.97 65.44
CA THR A 155 -6.86 1.64 64.56
C THR A 155 -7.17 2.81 63.60
N SER A 156 -7.59 3.96 64.09
CA SER A 156 -8.03 5.09 63.25
C SER A 156 -6.90 5.78 62.48
N ASP A 157 -5.78 6.12 63.14
CA ASP A 157 -4.69 6.85 62.49
C ASP A 157 -3.87 5.97 61.53
N LEU A 158 -3.82 4.66 61.74
CA LEU A 158 -2.89 3.76 61.04
C LEU A 158 -3.58 2.60 60.28
N ALA A 159 -4.34 1.74 60.96
CA ALA A 159 -4.93 0.53 60.35
C ALA A 159 -6.08 0.84 59.38
N THR A 160 -7.00 1.75 59.74
CA THR A 160 -8.15 2.14 58.90
C THR A 160 -7.71 2.69 57.54
N PRO A 161 -6.74 3.62 57.43
CA PRO A 161 -6.20 4.05 56.14
C PRO A 161 -5.63 2.91 55.29
N VAL A 162 -4.94 1.94 55.90
CA VAL A 162 -4.41 0.77 55.18
C VAL A 162 -5.57 -0.09 54.65
N LEU A 163 -6.58 -0.37 55.51
CA LEU A 163 -7.76 -1.12 55.15
C LEU A 163 -8.56 -0.43 54.03
N ASP A 164 -8.80 0.87 54.12
CA ASP A 164 -9.53 1.62 53.09
C ASP A 164 -8.85 1.52 51.71
N ASN A 165 -7.52 1.55 51.68
CA ASN A 165 -6.75 1.35 50.45
C ASN A 165 -6.86 -0.11 49.96
N LEU A 166 -6.80 -1.11 50.85
CA LEU A 166 -7.03 -2.52 50.48
C LEU A 166 -8.42 -2.72 49.86
N LEU A 167 -9.44 -2.10 50.47
CA LEU A 167 -10.83 -2.17 50.05
C LEU A 167 -11.12 -1.37 48.77
N SER A 168 -10.21 -0.51 48.32
CA SER A 168 -10.35 0.25 47.06
C SER A 168 -10.50 -0.66 45.83
N VAL A 169 -10.05 -1.91 45.94
CA VAL A 169 -10.20 -2.93 44.90
C VAL A 169 -11.67 -3.15 44.50
N LYS A 170 -12.64 -2.87 45.38
CA LYS A 170 -14.08 -2.92 45.09
C LYS A 170 -14.54 -2.03 43.94
N ASN A 171 -13.75 -1.02 43.60
CA ASN A 171 -14.07 -0.07 42.53
C ASN A 171 -13.84 -0.65 41.12
N TYR A 172 -13.27 -1.86 41.00
CA TYR A 172 -12.88 -2.47 39.73
C TYR A 172 -13.70 -3.72 39.39
N ALA A 173 -15.03 -3.58 39.34
CA ALA A 173 -15.94 -4.66 38.92
C ALA A 173 -15.94 -4.82 37.37
N LEU A 174 -14.87 -5.39 36.82
CA LEU A 174 -14.65 -5.49 35.37
C LEU A 174 -15.51 -6.57 34.69
N ASP A 175 -15.70 -7.70 35.38
CA ASP A 175 -16.60 -8.78 34.97
C ASP A 175 -17.21 -9.45 36.21
N THR A 176 -18.18 -10.35 36.01
CA THR A 176 -18.92 -11.02 37.09
C THR A 176 -18.03 -11.92 37.95
N GLU A 177 -17.00 -12.55 37.37
CA GLU A 177 -16.10 -13.44 38.09
C GLU A 177 -15.09 -12.63 38.93
N ILE A 178 -14.51 -11.58 38.35
CA ILE A 178 -13.64 -10.60 39.02
C ILE A 178 -14.40 -9.94 40.17
N ALA A 179 -15.65 -9.50 39.96
CA ALA A 179 -16.47 -8.91 41.00
C ALA A 179 -16.74 -9.89 42.16
N SER A 180 -17.01 -11.17 41.86
CA SER A 180 -17.17 -12.23 42.86
C SER A 180 -15.90 -12.43 43.68
N LEU A 181 -14.74 -12.56 43.02
CA LEU A 181 -13.43 -12.69 43.66
C LEU A 181 -13.08 -11.49 44.54
N ILE A 182 -13.37 -10.27 44.05
CA ILE A 182 -13.18 -9.02 44.78
C ILE A 182 -14.07 -8.98 46.03
N SER A 183 -15.34 -9.36 45.91
CA SER A 183 -16.26 -9.42 47.05
C SER A 183 -15.73 -10.38 48.13
N THR A 184 -15.32 -11.59 47.72
CA THR A 184 -14.70 -12.56 48.62
C THR A 184 -13.43 -12.01 49.29
N LEU A 185 -12.56 -11.34 48.52
CA LEU A 185 -11.33 -10.76 49.04
C LEU A 185 -11.60 -9.64 50.05
N VAL A 186 -12.59 -8.79 49.79
CA VAL A 186 -13.05 -7.73 50.70
C VAL A 186 -13.59 -8.29 52.02
N GLN A 187 -14.39 -9.37 51.96
CA GLN A 187 -14.85 -10.06 53.16
C GLN A 187 -13.68 -10.59 53.98
N LEU A 188 -12.67 -11.20 53.34
CA LEU A 188 -11.48 -11.72 54.02
C LEU A 188 -10.63 -10.61 54.66
N TYR A 189 -10.41 -9.48 53.98
CA TYR A 189 -9.73 -8.33 54.58
C TYR A 189 -10.46 -7.80 55.81
N THR A 190 -11.79 -7.67 55.71
CA THR A 190 -12.63 -7.22 56.82
C THR A 190 -12.59 -8.21 57.99
N ALA A 191 -12.70 -9.50 57.71
CA ALA A 191 -12.62 -10.56 58.71
C ALA A 191 -11.27 -10.56 59.44
N LYS A 192 -10.17 -10.44 58.71
CA LYS A 192 -8.80 -10.38 59.28
C LYS A 192 -8.62 -9.20 60.23
N GLU A 193 -9.01 -8.00 59.81
CA GLU A 193 -8.84 -6.82 60.66
C GLU A 193 -9.71 -6.90 61.92
N ASN A 194 -10.96 -7.37 61.79
CA ASN A 194 -11.84 -7.50 62.95
C ASN A 194 -11.40 -8.63 63.89
N ALA A 195 -10.83 -9.73 63.39
CA ALA A 195 -10.17 -10.73 64.23
C ALA A 195 -8.94 -10.14 64.96
N GLY A 196 -8.19 -9.24 64.29
CA GLY A 196 -7.10 -8.49 64.92
C GLY A 196 -7.54 -7.52 66.00
N LEU A 197 -8.70 -6.86 65.81
CA LEU A 197 -9.34 -6.00 66.81
C LEU A 197 -9.84 -6.82 68.01
N GLU A 198 -10.57 -7.91 67.75
CA GLU A 198 -11.03 -8.86 68.76
C GLU A 198 -9.86 -9.39 69.61
N ARG A 199 -8.79 -9.88 68.95
CA ARG A 199 -7.57 -10.36 69.61
C ARG A 199 -7.02 -9.35 70.60
N GLY A 200 -6.76 -8.13 70.14
CA GLY A 200 -6.09 -7.12 70.95
C GLY A 200 -7.00 -6.48 72.00
N PHE A 201 -8.31 -6.38 71.74
CA PHE A 201 -9.26 -5.81 72.68
C PHE A 201 -9.45 -6.74 73.88
N VAL A 202 -9.83 -8.00 73.63
CA VAL A 202 -10.09 -8.98 74.70
C VAL A 202 -8.82 -9.29 75.48
N ALA A 203 -7.66 -9.43 74.81
CA ALA A 203 -6.38 -9.68 75.47
C ALA A 203 -5.99 -8.59 76.50
N TYR A 204 -6.39 -7.33 76.29
CA TYR A 204 -6.16 -6.26 77.26
C TYR A 204 -6.93 -6.50 78.56
N TYR A 205 -8.25 -6.72 78.48
CA TYR A 205 -9.09 -6.93 79.66
C TYR A 205 -8.69 -8.19 80.42
N MET A 206 -8.38 -9.28 79.69
CA MET A 206 -7.88 -10.52 80.30
C MET A 206 -6.57 -10.31 81.07
N THR A 207 -5.61 -9.60 80.47
CA THR A 207 -4.30 -9.36 81.11
C THR A 207 -4.43 -8.40 82.29
N LYS A 208 -5.31 -7.41 82.17
CA LYS A 208 -5.54 -6.40 83.22
C LYS A 208 -6.44 -6.94 84.35
N LYS A 209 -7.13 -8.07 84.13
CA LYS A 209 -8.07 -8.72 85.05
C LYS A 209 -9.17 -7.77 85.55
N ILE A 210 -9.87 -7.16 84.59
CA ILE A 210 -10.97 -6.23 84.84
C ILE A 210 -12.21 -6.65 84.07
N SER A 211 -13.39 -6.38 84.62
CA SER A 211 -14.65 -6.63 83.92
C SER A 211 -14.86 -5.69 82.74
N MET A 212 -15.68 -6.12 81.77
CA MET A 212 -16.10 -5.27 80.65
C MET A 212 -17.44 -4.63 80.93
N SER A 213 -17.63 -3.38 80.50
CA SER A 213 -18.93 -2.73 80.50
C SER A 213 -19.86 -3.30 79.41
N PHE A 214 -21.15 -3.04 79.52
CA PHE A 214 -22.13 -3.44 78.48
C PHE A 214 -21.73 -2.94 77.08
N ASP A 215 -21.25 -1.70 76.96
CA ASP A 215 -20.80 -1.13 75.69
C ASP A 215 -19.56 -1.84 75.14
N GLU A 216 -18.66 -2.29 76.02
CA GLU A 216 -17.43 -3.02 75.66
C GLU A 216 -17.75 -4.45 75.20
N ILE A 217 -18.72 -5.11 75.84
CA ILE A 217 -19.23 -6.41 75.42
C ILE A 217 -19.90 -6.31 74.04
N ALA A 218 -20.76 -5.30 73.86
CA ALA A 218 -21.42 -5.05 72.57
C ALA A 218 -20.39 -4.76 71.46
N LEU A 219 -19.32 -4.02 71.79
CA LEU A 219 -18.22 -3.76 70.86
C LEU A 219 -17.44 -5.03 70.50
N TRP A 220 -17.17 -5.91 71.47
CA TRP A 220 -16.58 -7.21 71.19
C TRP A 220 -17.46 -8.04 70.26
N ASP A 221 -18.77 -8.10 70.51
CA ASP A 221 -19.70 -8.86 69.66
C ASP A 221 -19.74 -8.31 68.22
N GLN A 222 -19.62 -6.98 68.06
CA GLN A 222 -19.46 -6.36 66.74
C GLN A 222 -18.17 -6.83 66.04
N PHE A 223 -17.04 -6.88 66.75
CA PHE A 223 -15.79 -7.40 66.17
C PHE A 223 -15.92 -8.87 65.80
N LYS A 224 -16.49 -9.70 66.69
CA LYS A 224 -16.71 -11.13 66.45
C LYS A 224 -17.60 -11.38 65.24
N THR A 225 -18.69 -10.63 65.10
CA THR A 225 -19.59 -10.71 63.94
C THR A 225 -18.86 -10.38 62.65
N LYS A 226 -18.12 -9.27 62.60
CA LYS A 226 -17.36 -8.87 61.40
C LYS A 226 -16.16 -9.78 61.13
N ALA A 227 -15.56 -10.38 62.16
CA ALA A 227 -14.49 -11.37 62.04
C ALA A 227 -14.97 -12.69 61.41
N ASN A 228 -16.28 -12.95 61.44
CA ASN A 228 -16.92 -14.14 60.89
C ASN A 228 -17.80 -13.84 59.66
N ILE A 229 -17.63 -12.67 59.03
CA ILE A 229 -18.43 -12.23 57.89
C ILE A 229 -18.21 -13.07 56.62
N PHE A 230 -17.06 -13.75 56.51
CA PHE A 230 -16.72 -14.56 55.35
C PHE A 230 -17.50 -15.88 55.36
N ASP A 231 -18.34 -16.09 54.35
CA ASP A 231 -19.04 -17.36 54.12
C ASP A 231 -18.52 -18.05 52.84
N ILE A 232 -17.94 -19.23 53.01
CA ILE A 232 -17.44 -20.04 51.90
C ILE A 232 -18.55 -20.49 50.92
N LYS A 233 -19.81 -20.53 51.36
CA LYS A 233 -20.96 -20.90 50.52
C LYS A 233 -21.26 -19.86 49.46
N GLU A 234 -20.93 -18.59 49.72
CA GLU A 234 -21.10 -17.48 48.76
C GLU A 234 -20.08 -17.53 47.62
N VAL A 235 -18.98 -18.27 47.77
CA VAL A 235 -17.94 -18.40 46.74
C VAL A 235 -18.45 -19.25 45.58
N THR A 236 -18.83 -18.61 44.47
CA THR A 236 -19.48 -19.27 43.31
C THR A 236 -18.56 -20.22 42.54
N ASN A 237 -17.26 -19.94 42.47
CA ASN A 237 -16.30 -20.76 41.74
C ASN A 237 -15.98 -22.06 42.50
N LEU A 238 -16.40 -23.22 41.97
CA LEU A 238 -16.24 -24.54 42.61
C LEU A 238 -14.78 -24.92 42.89
N LYS A 239 -13.86 -24.60 41.96
CA LYS A 239 -12.44 -24.91 42.12
C LYS A 239 -11.84 -24.08 43.26
N LEU A 240 -12.14 -22.78 43.28
CA LEU A 240 -11.71 -21.88 44.34
C LEU A 240 -12.28 -22.31 45.70
N ARG A 241 -13.58 -22.62 45.75
CA ARG A 241 -14.26 -23.11 46.95
C ARG A 241 -13.57 -24.36 47.52
N LYS A 242 -13.19 -25.32 46.67
CA LYS A 242 -12.43 -26.50 47.10
C LYS A 242 -11.05 -26.14 47.68
N GLN A 243 -10.33 -25.21 47.06
CA GLN A 243 -9.03 -24.75 47.57
C GLN A 243 -9.18 -24.04 48.93
N LEU A 244 -10.19 -23.19 49.08
CA LEU A 244 -10.51 -22.52 50.34
C LEU A 244 -10.92 -23.51 51.42
N ASN A 245 -11.71 -24.53 51.07
CA ASN A 245 -12.09 -25.60 52.00
C ASN A 245 -10.87 -26.31 52.58
N ASN A 246 -9.89 -26.65 51.74
CA ASN A 246 -8.66 -27.30 52.19
C ASN A 246 -7.82 -26.43 53.14
N VAL A 247 -7.96 -25.11 53.06
CA VAL A 247 -7.24 -24.17 53.93
C VAL A 247 -8.00 -23.93 55.24
N LEU A 248 -9.30 -23.69 55.16
CA LEU A 248 -10.12 -23.23 56.29
C LEU A 248 -10.76 -24.36 57.10
N TYR A 249 -10.92 -25.55 56.53
CA TYR A 249 -11.61 -26.70 57.14
C TYR A 249 -10.78 -27.99 57.11
N ASN A 250 -9.44 -27.88 57.08
CA ASN A 250 -8.59 -29.04 57.39
C ASN A 250 -8.64 -29.35 58.90
N SER A 251 -8.14 -30.53 59.31
CA SER A 251 -8.18 -30.99 60.71
C SER A 251 -7.67 -29.91 61.68
N GLN A 252 -6.46 -29.40 61.46
CA GLN A 252 -5.84 -28.39 62.32
C GLN A 252 -6.64 -27.09 62.38
N ALA A 253 -7.18 -26.64 61.25
CA ALA A 253 -8.00 -25.42 61.19
C ALA A 253 -9.31 -25.59 61.95
N THR A 254 -9.97 -26.74 61.81
CA THR A 254 -11.19 -27.08 62.54
C THR A 254 -10.93 -27.15 64.05
N ASP A 255 -9.84 -27.81 64.47
CA ASP A 255 -9.44 -27.90 65.88
C ASP A 255 -9.19 -26.51 66.47
N THR A 256 -8.43 -25.68 65.76
CA THR A 256 -8.15 -24.28 66.17
C THR A 256 -9.45 -23.47 66.33
N MET A 257 -10.39 -23.61 65.40
CA MET A 257 -11.65 -22.85 65.44
C MET A 257 -12.59 -23.33 66.55
N ASN A 258 -12.60 -24.64 66.84
CA ASN A 258 -13.36 -25.22 67.96
C ASN A 258 -12.78 -24.76 69.30
N GLU A 259 -11.47 -24.84 69.46
CA GLU A 259 -10.78 -24.36 70.67
C GLU A 259 -11.03 -22.86 70.87
N LEU A 260 -10.90 -22.05 69.82
CA LEU A 260 -11.20 -20.62 69.89
C LEU A 260 -12.66 -20.35 70.29
N ALA A 261 -13.63 -21.15 69.82
CA ALA A 261 -15.03 -21.01 70.20
C ALA A 261 -15.27 -21.37 71.67
N MET A 262 -14.61 -22.41 72.18
CA MET A 262 -14.65 -22.80 73.58
C MET A 262 -14.03 -21.72 74.47
N THR A 263 -12.81 -21.28 74.16
CA THR A 263 -12.12 -20.19 74.88
C THR A 263 -12.93 -18.90 74.83
N SER A 264 -13.51 -18.54 73.67
CA SER A 264 -14.40 -17.37 73.57
C SER A 264 -15.61 -17.46 74.49
N SER A 265 -16.21 -18.66 74.65
CA SER A 265 -17.38 -18.85 75.51
C SER A 265 -16.99 -18.83 77.00
N ALA A 266 -15.82 -19.37 77.34
CA ALA A 266 -15.27 -19.28 78.70
C ALA A 266 -15.03 -17.81 79.10
N ILE A 267 -14.35 -17.04 78.24
CA ILE A 267 -14.12 -15.60 78.45
C ILE A 267 -15.44 -14.83 78.60
N GLN A 268 -16.48 -15.16 77.81
CA GLN A 268 -17.80 -14.51 77.94
C GLN A 268 -18.45 -14.78 79.30
N THR A 269 -18.18 -15.92 79.93
CA THR A 269 -18.73 -16.28 81.24
C THR A 269 -18.03 -15.50 82.36
N ASP A 270 -16.73 -15.25 82.22
CA ASP A 270 -15.90 -14.56 83.21
C ASP A 270 -15.87 -13.03 83.02
N ILE A 271 -16.58 -12.49 82.02
CA ILE A 271 -16.48 -11.08 81.65
C ILE A 271 -17.02 -10.13 82.73
N ASP A 272 -18.05 -10.57 83.47
CA ASP A 272 -18.75 -9.71 84.43
C ASP A 272 -17.95 -9.52 85.73
N ASN A 273 -17.15 -10.52 86.12
CA ASN A 273 -16.32 -10.46 87.33
C ASN A 273 -14.86 -10.08 87.04
N GLY A 274 -14.40 -10.22 85.79
CA GLY A 274 -13.02 -9.92 85.37
C GLY A 274 -11.98 -10.95 85.83
N ASP A 275 -12.43 -12.07 86.41
CA ASP A 275 -11.58 -13.16 86.90
C ASP A 275 -11.49 -14.27 85.85
N TYR A 276 -10.78 -13.95 84.78
CA TYR A 276 -10.63 -14.84 83.63
C TYR A 276 -9.81 -16.09 83.98
N ALA A 277 -10.41 -17.26 83.80
CA ALA A 277 -9.72 -18.55 84.01
C ALA A 277 -8.69 -18.86 82.91
N GLU A 278 -8.96 -18.41 81.68
CA GLU A 278 -8.10 -18.59 80.51
C GLU A 278 -6.95 -17.58 80.49
N GLU A 279 -5.76 -18.00 80.03
CA GLU A 279 -4.64 -17.07 79.90
C GLU A 279 -4.78 -16.16 78.67
N ALA A 280 -4.47 -14.87 78.83
CA ALA A 280 -4.55 -13.90 77.75
C ALA A 280 -3.63 -14.23 76.56
N ILE A 281 -2.52 -14.94 76.82
CA ILE A 281 -1.55 -15.35 75.78
C ILE A 281 -2.08 -16.50 74.92
N ASP A 282 -2.88 -17.41 75.49
CA ASP A 282 -3.49 -18.52 74.76
C ASP A 282 -4.58 -18.00 73.83
N TRP A 283 -5.45 -17.11 74.33
CA TRP A 283 -6.38 -16.35 73.49
C TRP A 283 -5.67 -15.62 72.35
N PHE A 284 -4.57 -14.91 72.67
CA PHE A 284 -3.80 -14.18 71.67
C PHE A 284 -3.25 -15.11 70.58
N THR A 285 -2.79 -16.30 70.97
CA THR A 285 -2.23 -17.31 70.06
C THR A 285 -3.30 -17.93 69.17
N LEU A 286 -4.44 -18.34 69.74
CA LEU A 286 -5.58 -18.89 68.98
C LEU A 286 -6.12 -17.89 67.94
N GLN A 287 -6.30 -16.63 68.32
CA GLN A 287 -6.70 -15.58 67.39
C GLN A 287 -5.63 -15.31 66.32
N THR A 288 -4.34 -15.39 66.66
CA THR A 288 -3.26 -15.28 65.69
C THR A 288 -3.27 -16.45 64.68
N ASN A 289 -3.62 -17.65 65.12
CA ASN A 289 -3.81 -18.81 64.25
C ASN A 289 -5.02 -18.60 63.31
N LYS A 290 -6.16 -18.09 63.81
CA LYS A 290 -7.31 -17.68 62.99
C LYS A 290 -6.92 -16.66 61.91
N ILE A 291 -6.22 -15.59 62.28
CA ILE A 291 -5.74 -14.57 61.31
C ILE A 291 -4.81 -15.21 60.27
N THR A 292 -3.98 -16.17 60.67
CA THR A 292 -3.08 -16.90 59.76
C THR A 292 -3.87 -17.76 58.76
N LEU A 293 -4.93 -18.44 59.20
CA LEU A 293 -5.83 -19.20 58.33
C LEU A 293 -6.55 -18.28 57.32
N LEU A 294 -7.06 -17.15 57.79
CA LEU A 294 -7.68 -16.14 56.92
C LEU A 294 -6.67 -15.54 55.93
N SER A 295 -5.42 -15.32 56.34
CA SER A 295 -4.34 -14.83 55.43
C SER A 295 -4.00 -15.86 54.36
N LYS A 296 -4.00 -17.16 54.70
CA LYS A 296 -3.82 -18.23 53.71
C LYS A 296 -4.99 -18.29 52.73
N ALA A 297 -6.23 -18.15 53.22
CA ALA A 297 -7.42 -18.10 52.37
C ALA A 297 -7.40 -16.89 51.43
N GLU A 298 -7.06 -15.72 51.95
CA GLU A 298 -6.89 -14.49 51.19
C GLU A 298 -5.83 -14.65 50.09
N LEU A 299 -4.68 -15.26 50.39
CA LEU A 299 -3.65 -15.52 49.38
C LEU A 299 -4.16 -16.39 48.23
N VAL A 300 -5.01 -17.39 48.52
CA VAL A 300 -5.63 -18.23 47.49
C VAL A 300 -6.56 -17.40 46.59
N VAL A 301 -7.40 -16.54 47.17
CA VAL A 301 -8.32 -15.67 46.41
C VAL A 301 -7.55 -14.61 45.62
N SER A 302 -6.56 -13.97 46.25
CA SER A 302 -5.71 -12.96 45.64
C SER A 302 -4.96 -13.53 44.43
N ASN A 303 -4.40 -14.74 44.53
CA ASN A 303 -3.75 -15.42 43.40
C ASN A 303 -4.74 -15.75 42.26
N ALA A 304 -5.96 -16.18 42.59
CA ALA A 304 -6.99 -16.43 41.59
C ALA A 304 -7.40 -15.13 40.87
N LEU A 305 -7.59 -14.05 41.63
CA LEU A 305 -7.92 -12.72 41.12
C LEU A 305 -6.79 -12.17 40.25
N TRP A 306 -5.53 -12.31 40.68
CA TRP A 306 -4.34 -11.95 39.91
C TRP A 306 -4.31 -12.63 38.55
N LYS A 307 -4.48 -13.96 38.54
CA LYS A 307 -4.48 -14.74 37.29
C LYS A 307 -5.62 -14.33 36.36
N LYS A 308 -6.83 -14.14 36.91
CA LYS A 308 -8.00 -13.75 36.13
C LYS A 308 -7.86 -12.33 35.58
N SER A 309 -7.38 -11.40 36.39
CA SER A 309 -7.12 -10.00 36.01
C SER A 309 -6.08 -9.90 34.91
N ASP A 310 -5.02 -10.72 34.96
CA ASP A 310 -3.98 -10.70 33.91
C ASP A 310 -4.53 -11.24 32.57
N ILE A 311 -5.30 -12.33 32.61
CA ILE A 311 -6.00 -12.85 31.42
C ILE A 311 -6.96 -11.80 30.84
N PHE A 312 -7.72 -11.12 31.70
CA PHE A 312 -8.63 -10.05 31.28
C PHE A 312 -7.88 -8.88 30.64
N LEU A 313 -6.76 -8.44 31.24
CA LEU A 313 -5.92 -7.39 30.71
C LEU A 313 -5.37 -7.74 29.32
N GLN A 314 -4.86 -8.96 29.13
CA GLN A 314 -4.39 -9.43 27.81
C GLN A 314 -5.51 -9.42 26.77
N LYS A 315 -6.73 -9.83 27.15
CA LYS A 315 -7.90 -9.76 26.27
C LYS A 315 -8.24 -8.32 25.89
N GLN A 316 -8.23 -7.39 26.83
CA GLN A 316 -8.48 -5.96 26.54
C GLN A 316 -7.38 -5.34 25.68
N LEU A 317 -6.12 -5.73 25.88
CA LEU A 317 -5.01 -5.29 25.04
C LEU A 317 -5.18 -5.77 23.59
N LEU A 318 -5.59 -7.02 23.38
CA LEU A 318 -5.91 -7.55 22.05
C LEU A 318 -7.08 -6.79 21.40
N LEU A 319 -8.16 -6.55 22.15
CA LEU A 319 -9.31 -5.79 21.65
C LEU A 319 -8.92 -4.36 21.28
N LEU A 320 -8.09 -3.71 22.09
CA LEU A 320 -7.54 -2.38 21.81
C LEU A 320 -6.69 -2.39 20.54
N ALA A 321 -5.83 -3.40 20.34
CA ALA A 321 -5.02 -3.53 19.13
C ALA A 321 -5.89 -3.68 17.88
N ILE A 322 -6.93 -4.52 17.94
CA ILE A 322 -7.91 -4.70 16.85
C ILE A 322 -8.67 -3.39 16.58
N ALA A 323 -9.17 -2.72 17.62
CA ALA A 323 -9.89 -1.46 17.48
C ALA A 323 -9.00 -0.36 16.87
N THR A 324 -7.72 -0.30 17.28
CA THR A 324 -6.73 0.62 16.71
C THR A 324 -6.48 0.33 15.23
N ALA A 325 -6.36 -0.95 14.85
CA ALA A 325 -6.18 -1.35 13.46
C ALA A 325 -7.40 -0.99 12.58
N ILE A 326 -8.61 -1.26 13.05
CA ILE A 326 -9.86 -0.89 12.36
C ILE A 326 -9.99 0.63 12.23
N TRP A 327 -9.64 1.36 13.29
CA TRP A 327 -9.66 2.82 13.30
C TRP A 327 -8.68 3.39 12.26
N PHE A 328 -7.45 2.89 12.22
CA PHE A 328 -6.47 3.30 11.21
C PHE A 328 -6.90 2.94 9.78
N LEU A 329 -7.44 1.72 9.59
CA LEU A 329 -7.99 1.28 8.31
C LEU A 329 -9.13 2.20 7.84
N SER A 330 -9.98 2.68 8.76
CA SER A 330 -11.07 3.61 8.41
C SER A 330 -10.55 4.93 7.84
N PHE A 331 -9.43 5.46 8.36
CA PHE A 331 -8.78 6.64 7.80
C PHE A 331 -8.11 6.38 6.46
N ILE A 332 -7.49 5.21 6.27
CA ILE A 332 -6.92 4.83 4.96
C ILE A 332 -8.03 4.75 3.91
N LEU A 333 -9.14 4.09 4.23
CA LEU A 333 -10.30 4.02 3.33
C LEU A 333 -10.88 5.41 3.06
N ALA A 334 -10.94 6.28 4.06
CA ALA A 334 -11.36 7.67 3.89
C ALA A 334 -10.46 8.45 2.92
N TYR A 335 -9.15 8.30 3.07
CA TYR A 335 -8.18 8.90 2.19
C TYR A 335 -8.33 8.38 0.75
N LEU A 336 -8.37 7.06 0.56
CA LEU A 336 -8.56 6.43 -0.75
C LEU A 336 -9.90 6.81 -1.40
N GLY A 337 -10.98 6.83 -0.63
CA GLY A 337 -12.30 7.23 -1.10
C GLY A 337 -12.33 8.70 -1.52
N TYR A 338 -11.68 9.58 -0.76
CA TYR A 338 -11.55 10.99 -1.09
C TYR A 338 -10.74 11.21 -2.37
N THR A 339 -9.56 10.57 -2.50
CA THR A 339 -8.72 10.70 -3.70
C THR A 339 -9.43 10.15 -4.93
N THR A 340 -10.00 8.95 -4.85
CA THR A 340 -10.72 8.32 -5.95
C THR A 340 -11.92 9.15 -6.40
N THR A 341 -12.71 9.68 -5.46
CA THR A 341 -13.84 10.56 -5.78
C THR A 341 -13.38 11.83 -6.49
N ARG A 342 -12.26 12.41 -6.04
CA ARG A 342 -11.68 13.61 -6.65
C ARG A 342 -11.18 13.34 -8.07
N ASP A 343 -10.49 12.22 -8.28
CA ASP A 343 -9.92 11.85 -9.58
C ASP A 343 -11.03 11.51 -10.59
N ILE A 344 -12.03 10.71 -10.22
CA ILE A 344 -13.20 10.43 -11.07
C ILE A 344 -13.91 11.73 -11.45
N THR A 345 -14.14 12.60 -10.46
CA THR A 345 -14.78 13.90 -10.69
C THR A 345 -13.99 14.76 -11.68
N ARG A 346 -12.65 14.76 -11.59
CA ARG A 346 -11.80 15.51 -12.51
C ARG A 346 -11.86 14.93 -13.92
N ASN A 347 -11.75 13.61 -14.05
CA ASN A 347 -11.79 12.92 -15.35
C ASN A 347 -13.13 13.12 -16.06
N ILE A 348 -14.26 13.08 -15.33
CA ILE A 348 -15.58 13.38 -15.91
C ILE A 348 -15.60 14.80 -16.48
N LYS A 349 -15.08 15.78 -15.73
CA LYS A 349 -15.02 17.17 -16.19
C LYS A 349 -14.09 17.35 -17.40
N GLU A 350 -12.92 16.74 -17.39
CA GLU A 350 -11.99 16.80 -18.54
C GLU A 350 -12.60 16.18 -19.81
N LEU A 351 -13.33 15.06 -19.66
CA LEU A 351 -14.04 14.44 -20.78
C LEU A 351 -15.20 15.32 -21.29
N GLU A 352 -15.93 15.95 -20.38
CA GLU A 352 -16.99 16.92 -20.68
C GLU A 352 -16.44 18.10 -21.49
N ASP A 353 -15.30 18.67 -21.07
CA ASP A 353 -14.62 19.76 -21.76
C ASP A 353 -14.17 19.35 -23.18
N VAL A 354 -13.64 18.14 -23.35
CA VAL A 354 -13.23 17.61 -24.67
C VAL A 354 -14.42 17.41 -25.61
N LEU A 355 -15.50 16.81 -25.10
CA LEU A 355 -16.71 16.59 -25.89
C LEU A 355 -17.34 17.91 -26.34
N ASN A 356 -17.46 18.88 -25.43
CA ASN A 356 -18.01 20.20 -25.76
C ASN A 356 -17.13 20.94 -26.77
N LYS A 357 -15.79 20.84 -26.68
CA LYS A 357 -14.89 21.40 -27.69
C LYS A 357 -15.10 20.78 -29.07
N ALA A 358 -15.30 19.46 -29.15
CA ALA A 358 -15.58 18.78 -30.41
C ALA A 358 -16.93 19.19 -31.02
N VAL A 359 -17.96 19.38 -30.17
CA VAL A 359 -19.27 19.92 -30.60
C VAL A 359 -19.11 21.33 -31.19
N ASP A 360 -18.33 22.19 -30.55
CA ASP A 360 -18.08 23.55 -31.04
C ASP A 360 -17.27 23.58 -32.35
N GLU A 361 -16.26 22.71 -32.51
CA GLU A 361 -15.52 22.58 -33.77
C GLU A 361 -16.43 22.14 -34.92
N MET A 362 -17.32 21.16 -34.68
CA MET A 362 -18.26 20.67 -35.69
C MET A 362 -19.31 21.73 -36.08
N LYS A 363 -19.76 22.59 -35.14
CA LYS A 363 -20.66 23.71 -35.47
C LYS A 363 -20.01 24.75 -36.39
N ASN A 364 -18.68 24.90 -36.32
CA ASN A 364 -17.93 25.90 -37.08
C ASN A 364 -17.48 25.41 -38.47
N SER A 365 -17.50 24.10 -38.72
CA SER A 365 -17.26 23.55 -40.06
C SER A 365 -18.48 23.77 -40.96
N GLU A 366 -18.32 24.48 -42.08
CA GLU A 366 -19.38 24.76 -43.09
C GLU A 366 -19.93 23.49 -43.77
N GLN A 367 -19.26 22.35 -43.57
CA GLN A 367 -19.63 21.06 -44.11
C GLN A 367 -20.45 20.33 -43.04
N TYR A 368 -21.73 20.05 -43.34
CA TYR A 368 -22.76 19.36 -42.53
C TYR A 368 -23.84 20.25 -41.86
N LEU A 369 -24.81 20.64 -42.67
CA LEU A 369 -26.17 21.02 -42.26
C LEU A 369 -27.12 19.79 -42.37
N THR A 370 -26.91 18.75 -41.56
CA THR A 370 -27.93 17.71 -41.35
C THR A 370 -28.49 17.81 -39.92
N SER A 371 -29.80 17.71 -39.83
CA SER A 371 -30.66 18.47 -38.91
C SER A 371 -30.70 18.03 -37.44
N ASP A 372 -29.93 17.02 -37.03
CA ASP A 372 -30.03 16.43 -35.67
C ASP A 372 -28.82 16.68 -34.75
N ALA A 373 -27.63 16.96 -35.31
CA ALA A 373 -26.42 17.24 -34.51
C ALA A 373 -26.34 18.69 -34.00
N VAL A 374 -27.11 19.61 -34.61
CA VAL A 374 -27.10 21.05 -34.30
C VAL A 374 -27.81 21.38 -32.97
N ALA A 375 -28.65 20.48 -32.45
CA ALA A 375 -29.43 20.72 -31.22
C ALA A 375 -28.63 20.54 -29.92
N ILE A 376 -27.42 19.96 -29.97
CA ILE A 376 -26.61 19.72 -28.78
C ILE A 376 -25.83 21.02 -28.47
N GLU A 377 -26.30 21.78 -27.47
CA GLU A 377 -25.62 23.01 -27.01
C GLU A 377 -24.46 22.72 -26.07
N ASN A 378 -24.68 21.89 -25.04
CA ASN A 378 -23.67 21.48 -24.06
C ASN A 378 -23.96 20.05 -23.59
N ILE A 379 -22.96 19.17 -23.63
CA ILE A 379 -23.02 17.81 -23.10
C ILE A 379 -22.68 17.88 -21.60
N GLU A 380 -23.67 17.59 -20.73
CA GLU A 380 -23.46 17.45 -19.28
C GLU A 380 -23.37 15.97 -18.87
N LEU A 381 -22.15 15.44 -18.77
CA LEU A 381 -21.91 14.03 -18.39
C LEU A 381 -22.35 13.69 -16.96
N ASP A 382 -22.66 14.69 -16.14
CA ASP A 382 -23.15 14.53 -14.76
C ASP A 382 -24.63 14.06 -14.70
N THR A 383 -25.31 13.97 -15.86
CA THR A 383 -26.71 13.55 -16.00
C THR A 383 -26.87 12.39 -16.99
N HIS A 384 -27.95 11.61 -16.85
CA HIS A 384 -28.22 10.49 -17.75
C HIS A 384 -28.52 10.96 -19.18
N GLU A 385 -29.27 12.06 -19.33
CA GLU A 385 -29.58 12.63 -20.65
C GLU A 385 -28.31 13.15 -21.34
N GLY A 386 -27.43 13.87 -20.64
CA GLY A 386 -26.17 14.35 -21.23
C GLY A 386 -25.24 13.20 -21.65
N THR A 387 -25.18 12.09 -20.90
CA THR A 387 -24.43 10.90 -21.37
C THR A 387 -25.02 10.28 -22.64
N LYS A 388 -26.35 10.29 -22.79
CA LYS A 388 -27.03 9.78 -23.98
C LYS A 388 -26.79 10.68 -25.20
N GLU A 389 -26.76 11.99 -25.00
CA GLU A 389 -26.38 12.96 -26.04
C GLU A 389 -24.93 12.78 -26.49
N ALA A 390 -24.00 12.56 -25.54
CA ALA A 390 -22.61 12.24 -25.86
C ALA A 390 -22.46 11.00 -26.75
N TYR A 391 -23.21 9.92 -26.47
CA TYR A 391 -23.18 8.71 -27.29
C TYR A 391 -23.68 8.95 -28.71
N LYS A 392 -24.79 9.69 -28.87
CA LYS A 392 -25.31 10.06 -30.20
C LYS A 392 -24.31 10.90 -30.99
N PHE A 393 -23.66 11.86 -30.33
CA PHE A 393 -22.64 12.70 -30.96
C PHE A 393 -21.44 11.89 -31.43
N LEU A 394 -20.95 10.95 -30.61
CA LEU A 394 -19.85 10.06 -30.98
C LEU A 394 -20.20 9.13 -32.15
N GLU A 395 -21.44 8.63 -32.21
CA GLU A 395 -21.91 7.79 -33.30
C GLU A 395 -21.90 8.55 -34.64
N ALA A 396 -22.41 9.78 -34.65
CA ALA A 396 -22.39 10.64 -35.84
C ALA A 396 -20.95 10.94 -36.30
N LEU A 397 -20.04 11.24 -35.38
CA LEU A 397 -18.62 11.49 -35.69
C LEU A 397 -17.95 10.28 -36.36
N VAL A 398 -18.21 9.08 -35.87
CA VAL A 398 -17.63 7.85 -36.42
C VAL A 398 -18.17 7.55 -37.83
N GLU A 399 -19.44 7.84 -38.07
CA GLU A 399 -20.07 7.65 -39.38
C GLU A 399 -19.46 8.59 -40.43
N THR A 400 -19.33 9.89 -40.12
CA THR A 400 -18.68 10.86 -41.02
C THR A 400 -17.24 10.48 -41.37
N ALA A 401 -16.45 10.09 -40.36
CA ALA A 401 -15.04 9.69 -40.59
C ALA A 401 -14.90 8.46 -41.49
N LYS A 402 -15.92 7.58 -41.51
CA LYS A 402 -15.94 6.39 -42.36
C LYS A 402 -16.22 6.75 -43.82
N ASP A 403 -17.14 7.67 -44.07
CA ASP A 403 -17.49 8.12 -45.42
C ASP A 403 -16.32 8.84 -46.09
N ASP A 404 -15.64 9.75 -45.38
CA ASP A 404 -14.47 10.47 -45.88
C ASP A 404 -13.35 9.52 -46.33
N LYS A 405 -13.11 8.45 -45.56
CA LYS A 405 -12.11 7.43 -45.89
C LYS A 405 -12.46 6.66 -47.16
N LEU A 406 -13.74 6.38 -47.39
CA LEU A 406 -14.20 5.60 -48.54
C LEU A 406 -14.02 6.39 -49.84
N ILE A 407 -14.31 7.69 -49.81
CA ILE A 407 -14.11 8.61 -50.94
C ILE A 407 -12.62 8.68 -51.33
N ALA A 408 -11.72 8.78 -50.36
CA ALA A 408 -10.28 8.86 -50.62
C ALA A 408 -9.69 7.61 -51.30
N LEU A 409 -10.16 6.42 -50.92
CA LEU A 409 -9.68 5.16 -51.49
C LEU A 409 -10.13 4.96 -52.94
N GLN A 410 -11.39 5.30 -53.25
CA GLN A 410 -11.94 5.18 -54.60
C GLN A 410 -11.22 6.08 -55.62
N ALA A 411 -10.82 7.29 -55.21
CA ALA A 411 -10.09 8.21 -56.07
C ALA A 411 -8.71 7.67 -56.52
N ASN A 412 -8.03 6.92 -55.65
CA ASN A 412 -6.68 6.44 -55.92
C ASN A 412 -6.66 5.20 -56.85
N GLU A 413 -7.64 4.32 -56.70
CA GLU A 413 -7.79 3.12 -57.54
C GLU A 413 -8.15 3.49 -58.99
N ALA A 414 -9.03 4.48 -59.19
CA ALA A 414 -9.43 4.96 -60.51
C ALA A 414 -8.26 5.57 -61.31
N LYS A 415 -7.36 6.31 -60.65
CA LYS A 415 -6.16 6.89 -61.27
C LYS A 415 -5.23 5.82 -61.83
N SER A 416 -5.04 4.74 -61.07
CA SER A 416 -4.13 3.64 -61.44
C SER A 416 -4.66 2.82 -62.63
N LEU A 417 -5.96 2.55 -62.67
CA LEU A 417 -6.58 1.79 -63.75
C LEU A 417 -6.55 2.53 -65.10
N PHE A 418 -6.71 3.85 -65.08
CA PHE A 418 -6.69 4.69 -66.28
C PHE A 418 -5.34 4.65 -67.01
N LEU A 419 -4.22 4.75 -66.28
CA LEU A 419 -2.88 4.74 -66.87
C LEU A 419 -2.51 3.40 -67.50
N ALA A 420 -2.89 2.29 -66.86
CA ALA A 420 -2.64 0.95 -67.38
C ALA A 420 -3.36 0.70 -68.72
N ASN A 421 -4.63 1.10 -68.82
CA ASN A 421 -5.42 0.91 -70.03
C ASN A 421 -4.91 1.75 -71.21
N MET A 422 -4.51 3.00 -70.96
CA MET A 422 -3.99 3.88 -72.01
C MET A 422 -2.72 3.34 -72.68
N SER A 423 -1.84 2.65 -71.95
CA SER A 423 -0.63 2.10 -72.57
C SER A 423 -0.92 1.02 -73.62
N HIS A 424 -1.89 0.15 -73.36
CA HIS A 424 -2.23 -0.94 -74.28
C HIS A 424 -2.83 -0.41 -75.60
N GLU A 425 -3.61 0.67 -75.51
CA GLU A 425 -4.21 1.38 -76.63
C GLU A 425 -3.16 2.13 -77.49
N ILE A 426 -2.05 2.56 -76.90
CA ILE A 426 -0.96 3.24 -77.64
C ILE A 426 0.05 2.24 -78.23
N ARG A 427 0.33 1.11 -77.53
CA ARG A 427 1.27 0.07 -78.01
C ARG A 427 0.80 -0.58 -79.32
N THR A 428 -0.50 -0.80 -79.46
CA THR A 428 -1.10 -1.51 -80.60
C THR A 428 -0.88 -0.81 -81.96
N PRO A 429 -1.20 0.50 -82.13
CA PRO A 429 -0.91 1.19 -83.39
C PRO A 429 0.60 1.34 -83.65
N LEU A 430 1.41 1.48 -82.60
CA LEU A 430 2.84 1.70 -82.72
C LEU A 430 3.59 0.46 -83.22
N ASN A 431 3.23 -0.74 -82.73
CA ASN A 431 3.76 -2.00 -83.27
C ASN A 431 3.37 -2.22 -84.74
N GLY A 432 2.21 -1.69 -85.17
CA GLY A 432 1.82 -1.68 -86.58
C GLY A 432 2.74 -0.81 -87.43
N ILE A 433 3.10 0.39 -86.95
CA ILE A 433 4.02 1.29 -87.65
C ILE A 433 5.39 0.62 -87.83
N VAL A 434 5.96 0.04 -86.76
CA VAL A 434 7.26 -0.68 -86.80
C VAL A 434 7.24 -1.88 -87.75
N GLY A 435 6.18 -2.68 -87.71
CA GLY A 435 6.06 -3.85 -88.59
C GLY A 435 5.96 -3.47 -90.08
N PHE A 436 5.28 -2.37 -90.40
CA PHE A 436 5.17 -1.90 -91.79
C PHE A 436 6.46 -1.24 -92.29
N THR A 437 7.22 -0.56 -91.42
CA THR A 437 8.54 -0.03 -91.80
C THR A 437 9.57 -1.13 -92.08
N GLU A 438 9.61 -2.21 -91.27
CA GLU A 438 10.45 -3.39 -91.55
C GLU A 438 10.13 -4.05 -92.90
N ILE A 439 8.85 -4.18 -93.24
CA ILE A 439 8.40 -4.75 -94.53
C ILE A 439 8.87 -3.85 -95.69
N LEU A 440 8.72 -2.53 -95.57
CA LEU A 440 9.15 -1.58 -96.61
C LEU A 440 10.67 -1.63 -96.81
N ARG A 441 11.45 -1.87 -95.76
CA ARG A 441 12.92 -2.04 -95.83
C ARG A 441 13.38 -3.26 -96.61
N SER A 442 12.51 -4.25 -96.79
CA SER A 442 12.79 -5.46 -97.59
C SER A 442 12.58 -5.28 -99.11
N THR A 443 12.33 -4.06 -99.57
CA THR A 443 12.08 -3.71 -100.99
C THR A 443 13.22 -2.90 -101.62
N ASP A 444 13.22 -2.72 -102.94
CA ASP A 444 14.21 -1.86 -103.63
C ASP A 444 13.92 -0.38 -103.35
N LEU A 445 14.67 0.19 -102.41
CA LEU A 445 14.49 1.57 -101.95
C LEU A 445 15.51 2.52 -102.58
N THR A 446 15.10 3.78 -102.80
CA THR A 446 16.05 4.87 -103.07
C THR A 446 16.73 5.32 -101.77
N GLU A 447 17.92 5.92 -101.88
CA GLU A 447 18.72 6.39 -100.73
C GLU A 447 17.90 7.34 -99.80
N GLU A 448 17.08 8.21 -100.38
CA GLU A 448 16.19 9.13 -99.64
C GLU A 448 15.03 8.40 -98.94
N GLN A 449 14.52 7.29 -99.51
CA GLN A 449 13.46 6.49 -98.90
C GLN A 449 13.97 5.65 -97.72
N ASP A 450 15.18 5.10 -97.82
CA ASP A 450 15.81 4.38 -96.71
C ASP A 450 16.16 5.32 -95.55
N GLU A 451 16.54 6.57 -95.84
CA GLU A 451 16.72 7.61 -94.81
C GLU A 451 15.40 7.93 -94.10
N PHE A 452 14.29 8.10 -94.83
CA PHE A 452 12.97 8.33 -94.20
C PHE A 452 12.48 7.14 -93.35
N LEU A 453 12.67 5.91 -93.81
CA LEU A 453 12.32 4.71 -93.03
C LEU A 453 13.17 4.61 -91.76
N SER A 454 14.47 4.89 -91.87
CA SER A 454 15.38 4.92 -90.72
C SER A 454 14.96 5.97 -89.67
N ILE A 455 14.42 7.11 -90.10
CA ILE A 455 13.88 8.14 -89.19
C ILE A 455 12.58 7.67 -88.49
N ILE A 456 11.68 6.99 -89.21
CA ILE A 456 10.41 6.49 -88.66
C ILE A 456 10.65 5.38 -87.64
N ASP A 457 11.53 4.43 -87.95
CA ASP A 457 11.90 3.35 -87.01
C ASP A 457 12.48 3.93 -85.72
N LYS A 458 13.47 4.81 -85.85
CA LYS A 458 14.11 5.45 -84.70
C LYS A 458 13.13 6.28 -83.85
N SER A 459 12.12 6.88 -84.48
CA SER A 459 11.08 7.63 -83.77
C SER A 459 10.07 6.70 -83.07
N SER A 460 9.75 5.56 -83.69
CA SER A 460 8.80 4.57 -83.15
C SER A 460 9.39 3.81 -81.98
N GLU A 461 10.66 3.41 -82.07
CA GLU A 461 11.43 2.80 -80.97
C GLU A 461 11.53 3.74 -79.77
N ASN A 462 11.82 5.03 -80.03
CA ASN A 462 11.88 6.04 -78.97
C ASN A 462 10.52 6.16 -78.26
N LEU A 463 9.42 6.28 -79.00
CA LEU A 463 8.06 6.37 -78.41
C LEU A 463 7.68 5.12 -77.60
N LEU A 464 8.01 3.92 -78.08
CA LEU A 464 7.81 2.67 -77.31
C LEU A 464 8.56 2.72 -75.98
N SER A 465 9.81 3.19 -76.01
CA SER A 465 10.62 3.37 -74.80
C SER A 465 9.96 4.35 -73.82
N ILE A 466 9.45 5.50 -74.29
CA ILE A 466 8.76 6.48 -73.41
C ILE A 466 7.56 5.84 -72.71
N ILE A 467 6.73 5.11 -73.45
CA ILE A 467 5.50 4.50 -72.92
C ILE A 467 5.82 3.43 -71.89
N ASN A 468 6.82 2.57 -72.16
CA ASN A 468 7.25 1.55 -71.22
C ASN A 468 7.81 2.17 -69.94
N ASN A 469 8.58 3.27 -70.05
CA ASN A 469 9.07 4.02 -68.90
C ASN A 469 7.95 4.61 -68.02
N ILE A 470 6.90 5.18 -68.63
CA ILE A 470 5.75 5.73 -67.88
C ILE A 470 4.96 4.62 -67.16
N LEU A 471 4.81 3.46 -67.81
CA LEU A 471 4.17 2.31 -67.19
C LEU A 471 4.96 1.78 -66.00
N ASP A 472 6.27 1.65 -66.14
CA ASP A 472 7.13 1.15 -65.07
C ASP A 472 7.09 2.12 -63.88
N LEU A 473 7.14 3.44 -64.11
CA LEU A 473 6.94 4.43 -63.04
C LEU A 473 5.58 4.25 -62.33
N SER A 474 4.49 4.07 -63.07
CA SER A 474 3.16 3.87 -62.49
C SER A 474 3.04 2.56 -61.69
N LYS A 475 3.74 1.50 -62.11
CA LYS A 475 3.80 0.24 -61.34
C LYS A 475 4.63 0.41 -60.07
N ILE A 476 5.71 1.19 -60.09
CA ILE A 476 6.52 1.45 -58.90
C ILE A 476 5.71 2.27 -57.88
N GLU A 477 5.05 3.35 -58.30
CA GLU A 477 4.21 4.18 -57.41
C GLU A 477 3.06 3.40 -56.77
N SER A 478 2.57 2.35 -57.43
CA SER A 478 1.51 1.48 -56.91
C SER A 478 2.01 0.25 -56.16
N ASN A 479 3.33 0.13 -55.90
CA ASN A 479 3.98 -1.03 -55.27
C ASN A 479 3.70 -2.36 -56.00
N LYS A 480 3.61 -2.34 -57.33
CA LYS A 480 3.27 -3.51 -58.18
C LYS A 480 4.46 -4.09 -58.97
N ILE A 481 5.69 -3.64 -58.74
CA ILE A 481 6.90 -4.24 -59.33
C ILE A 481 7.52 -5.23 -58.33
N GLU A 482 7.76 -6.45 -58.79
CA GLU A 482 8.52 -7.47 -58.07
C GLU A 482 9.91 -7.61 -58.73
N ILE A 483 10.98 -7.53 -57.94
CA ILE A 483 12.36 -7.73 -58.42
C ILE A 483 12.66 -9.23 -58.44
N GLU A 484 13.11 -9.74 -59.59
CA GLU A 484 13.50 -11.14 -59.69
C GLU A 484 14.83 -11.42 -58.99
N ASN A 485 15.03 -12.68 -58.57
CA ASN A 485 16.23 -13.10 -57.86
C ASN A 485 16.76 -14.41 -58.41
N ILE A 486 17.28 -14.36 -59.65
CA ILE A 486 17.79 -15.51 -60.41
C ILE A 486 19.31 -15.52 -60.43
N VAL A 487 19.91 -16.71 -60.62
CA VAL A 487 21.35 -16.87 -60.80
C VAL A 487 21.69 -16.64 -62.26
N PHE A 488 22.54 -15.66 -62.57
CA PHE A 488 22.95 -15.30 -63.92
C PHE A 488 24.47 -15.23 -64.05
N ASP A 489 24.97 -15.36 -65.28
CA ASP A 489 26.39 -15.16 -65.58
C ASP A 489 26.66 -13.66 -65.76
N ALA A 490 27.42 -13.09 -64.83
CA ALA A 490 27.67 -11.67 -64.76
C ALA A 490 28.63 -11.20 -65.86
N GLU A 491 29.55 -12.05 -66.29
CA GLU A 491 30.49 -11.72 -67.36
C GLU A 491 29.71 -11.59 -68.69
N GLU A 492 28.91 -12.61 -69.02
CA GLU A 492 28.10 -12.64 -70.24
C GLU A 492 27.06 -11.51 -70.30
N GLU A 493 26.32 -11.27 -69.21
CA GLU A 493 25.25 -10.26 -69.20
C GLU A 493 25.78 -8.82 -69.26
N PHE A 494 26.89 -8.53 -68.57
CA PHE A 494 27.48 -7.19 -68.58
C PHE A 494 28.27 -6.91 -69.86
N GLU A 495 28.99 -7.91 -70.40
CA GLU A 495 29.64 -7.79 -71.71
C GLU A 495 28.61 -7.51 -72.81
N SER A 496 27.48 -8.24 -72.82
CA SER A 496 26.38 -8.01 -73.76
C SER A 496 25.79 -6.58 -73.67
N ALA A 497 25.71 -6.01 -72.47
CA ALA A 497 25.25 -4.64 -72.27
C ALA A 497 26.22 -3.61 -72.90
N VAL A 498 27.52 -3.87 -72.81
CA VAL A 498 28.59 -3.03 -73.37
C VAL A 498 28.65 -3.15 -74.90
N GLU A 499 28.60 -4.37 -75.43
CA GLU A 499 28.59 -4.64 -76.88
C GLU A 499 27.48 -3.86 -77.60
N THR A 500 26.30 -3.76 -76.98
CA THR A 500 25.15 -3.03 -77.52
C THR A 500 25.50 -1.56 -77.84
N TYR A 501 26.39 -0.92 -77.08
CA TYR A 501 26.78 0.48 -77.27
C TYR A 501 28.19 0.66 -77.85
N ALA A 502 28.97 -0.41 -78.00
CA ALA A 502 30.28 -0.37 -78.64
C ALA A 502 30.19 0.12 -80.10
N VAL A 503 29.15 -0.29 -80.83
CA VAL A 503 28.90 0.17 -82.21
C VAL A 503 28.62 1.68 -82.24
N ALA A 504 27.71 2.16 -81.38
CA ALA A 504 27.34 3.56 -81.29
C ALA A 504 28.51 4.46 -80.82
N ALA A 505 29.37 3.95 -79.93
CA ALA A 505 30.61 4.64 -79.52
C ALA A 505 31.61 4.73 -80.68
N THR A 506 31.78 3.65 -81.44
CA THR A 506 32.67 3.58 -82.61
C THR A 506 32.24 4.54 -83.72
N GLU A 507 30.93 4.62 -84.01
CA GLU A 507 30.38 5.57 -84.99
C GLU A 507 30.70 7.03 -84.64
N LYS A 508 30.78 7.34 -83.34
CA LYS A 508 31.12 8.67 -82.82
C LYS A 508 32.62 8.82 -82.50
N ASN A 509 33.44 7.82 -82.84
CA ASN A 509 34.87 7.74 -82.57
C ASN A 509 35.21 8.01 -81.08
N ILE A 510 34.41 7.45 -80.17
CA ILE A 510 34.62 7.50 -78.72
C ILE A 510 35.37 6.24 -78.30
N ASP A 511 36.42 6.42 -77.51
CA ASP A 511 37.15 5.30 -76.90
C ASP A 511 36.35 4.75 -75.71
N LEU A 512 35.83 3.53 -75.83
CA LEU A 512 35.01 2.86 -74.81
C LEU A 512 35.84 1.78 -74.11
N ASN A 513 36.34 2.09 -72.91
CA ASN A 513 37.09 1.12 -72.12
C ASN A 513 36.16 0.38 -71.16
N PHE A 514 36.27 -0.94 -71.15
CA PHE A 514 35.57 -1.82 -70.23
C PHE A 514 36.55 -2.54 -69.33
N TYR A 515 36.34 -2.43 -68.02
CA TYR A 515 37.10 -3.17 -67.02
C TYR A 515 36.14 -3.84 -66.04
N MET A 516 36.29 -5.15 -65.87
CA MET A 516 35.62 -5.93 -64.84
C MET A 516 36.65 -6.57 -63.91
N ASP A 517 36.49 -6.36 -62.62
CA ASP A 517 37.37 -6.91 -61.59
C ASP A 517 37.28 -8.46 -61.59
N PRO A 518 38.39 -9.18 -61.82
CA PRO A 518 38.41 -10.64 -61.86
C PRO A 518 38.07 -11.30 -60.51
N ASN A 519 37.95 -10.53 -59.42
CA ASN A 519 37.51 -11.03 -58.12
C ASN A 519 35.97 -11.11 -57.97
N ILE A 520 35.23 -10.65 -58.98
CA ILE A 520 33.78 -10.83 -59.07
C ILE A 520 33.48 -12.29 -59.44
N SER A 521 32.55 -12.92 -58.73
CA SER A 521 32.10 -14.28 -59.06
C SER A 521 31.39 -14.27 -60.41
N SER A 522 31.73 -15.20 -61.30
CA SER A 522 31.09 -15.33 -62.61
C SER A 522 29.57 -15.51 -62.50
N LYS A 523 29.09 -16.16 -61.43
CA LYS A 523 27.66 -16.26 -61.15
C LYS A 523 27.24 -15.31 -60.03
N LEU A 524 26.32 -14.39 -60.36
CA LEU A 524 25.66 -13.48 -59.42
C LEU A 524 24.17 -13.83 -59.29
N LYS A 525 23.55 -13.37 -58.21
CA LYS A 525 22.11 -13.58 -57.95
C LYS A 525 21.39 -12.24 -57.89
N GLY A 526 20.38 -12.05 -58.73
CA GLY A 526 19.62 -10.81 -58.84
C GLY A 526 18.73 -10.80 -60.08
N ASP A 527 18.31 -9.62 -60.51
CA ASP A 527 17.55 -9.41 -61.74
C ASP A 527 18.48 -8.90 -62.86
N PRO A 528 19.00 -9.78 -63.73
CA PRO A 528 19.92 -9.37 -64.78
C PRO A 528 19.27 -8.40 -65.76
N THR A 529 17.96 -8.51 -66.01
CA THR A 529 17.27 -7.65 -66.98
C THR A 529 17.22 -6.21 -66.51
N LYS A 530 16.89 -6.00 -65.23
CA LYS A 530 16.81 -4.66 -64.62
C LYS A 530 18.18 -4.06 -64.36
N ILE A 531 19.19 -4.86 -64.01
CA ILE A 531 20.58 -4.38 -63.90
C ILE A 531 21.11 -3.96 -65.27
N LYS A 532 20.85 -4.77 -66.32
CA LYS A 532 21.21 -4.43 -67.71
C LYS A 532 20.54 -3.14 -68.17
N GLU A 533 19.27 -2.94 -67.83
CA GLU A 533 18.53 -1.71 -68.12
C GLU A 533 19.17 -0.47 -67.46
N ILE A 534 19.60 -0.59 -66.20
CA ILE A 534 20.35 0.48 -65.49
C ILE A 534 21.66 0.80 -66.23
N VAL A 535 22.47 -0.21 -66.54
CA VAL A 535 23.77 -0.03 -67.20
C VAL A 535 23.59 0.58 -68.60
N ILE A 536 22.62 0.10 -69.37
CA ILE A 536 22.27 0.64 -70.69
C ILE A 536 21.85 2.10 -70.59
N ASN A 537 21.01 2.48 -69.62
CA ASN A 537 20.57 3.86 -69.46
C ASN A 537 21.75 4.80 -69.13
N LEU A 538 22.68 4.34 -68.30
CA LEU A 538 23.88 5.12 -67.93
C LEU A 538 24.86 5.24 -69.11
N LEU A 539 25.15 4.14 -69.82
CA LEU A 539 26.01 4.14 -71.01
C LEU A 539 25.42 4.96 -72.15
N SER A 540 24.11 4.87 -72.39
CA SER A 540 23.40 5.66 -73.39
C SER A 540 23.54 7.15 -73.13
N ASN A 541 23.39 7.57 -71.86
CA ASN A 541 23.63 8.95 -71.46
C ASN A 541 25.09 9.35 -71.68
N ALA A 542 26.06 8.51 -71.29
CA ALA A 542 27.49 8.78 -71.50
C ALA A 542 27.84 8.98 -72.99
N VAL A 543 27.43 8.08 -73.88
CA VAL A 543 27.67 8.16 -75.33
C VAL A 543 27.01 9.41 -75.94
N LYS A 544 25.82 9.75 -75.47
CA LYS A 544 25.06 10.91 -75.94
C LYS A 544 25.75 12.23 -75.61
N PHE A 545 26.24 12.39 -74.38
CA PHE A 545 26.82 13.65 -73.90
C PHE A 545 28.34 13.79 -74.14
N THR A 546 29.00 12.72 -74.55
CA THR A 546 30.41 12.73 -74.99
C THR A 546 30.54 13.24 -76.42
N SER A 547 31.54 14.08 -76.68
CA SER A 547 31.82 14.62 -78.03
C SER A 547 32.64 13.65 -78.88
N TYR A 548 32.73 13.90 -80.19
CA TYR A 548 33.54 13.08 -81.11
C TYR A 548 35.01 13.04 -80.67
N GLY A 549 35.64 11.86 -80.64
CA GLY A 549 37.01 11.69 -80.14
C GLY A 549 37.15 11.69 -78.61
N GLY A 550 36.04 11.51 -77.88
CA GLY A 550 36.02 11.44 -76.42
C GLY A 550 36.35 10.06 -75.85
N GLU A 551 36.21 9.91 -74.53
CA GLU A 551 36.52 8.67 -73.79
C GLU A 551 35.41 8.36 -72.78
N ILE A 552 35.01 7.10 -72.70
CA ILE A 552 34.07 6.56 -71.73
C ILE A 552 34.69 5.33 -71.07
N ASN A 553 34.77 5.33 -69.75
CA ASN A 553 35.31 4.25 -68.94
C ASN A 553 34.18 3.61 -68.12
N LEU A 554 33.89 2.33 -68.37
CA LEU A 554 33.04 1.51 -67.52
C LEU A 554 33.92 0.61 -66.65
N GLU A 555 33.86 0.87 -65.34
CA GLU A 555 34.57 0.09 -64.33
C GLU A 555 33.55 -0.66 -63.45
N ILE A 556 33.66 -1.99 -63.42
CA ILE A 556 32.87 -2.86 -62.56
C ILE A 556 33.80 -3.45 -61.51
N THR A 557 33.66 -2.99 -60.27
CA THR A 557 34.54 -3.40 -59.16
C THR A 557 33.76 -4.07 -58.05
N LYS A 558 34.41 -5.05 -57.41
CA LYS A 558 33.88 -5.62 -56.18
C LYS A 558 34.19 -4.69 -55.02
N ILE A 559 33.16 -4.29 -54.28
CA ILE A 559 33.33 -3.58 -53.01
C ILE A 559 33.01 -4.52 -51.84
N VAL A 560 33.64 -4.26 -50.69
CA VAL A 560 33.43 -5.07 -49.47
C VAL A 560 31.95 -4.97 -49.08
N GLY A 561 31.25 -6.10 -49.15
CA GLY A 561 29.88 -6.20 -48.65
C GLY A 561 29.85 -6.76 -47.23
N GLU A 562 28.78 -6.45 -46.50
CA GLU A 562 28.52 -6.99 -45.18
C GLU A 562 27.68 -8.28 -45.27
N ASN A 563 27.87 -9.20 -44.32
CA ASN A 563 27.03 -10.39 -44.13
C ASN A 563 26.88 -11.33 -45.34
N GLY A 564 27.97 -11.65 -46.04
CA GLY A 564 27.96 -12.66 -47.10
C GLY A 564 27.31 -12.21 -48.42
N THR A 565 26.99 -10.92 -48.55
CA THR A 565 26.58 -10.29 -49.82
C THR A 565 27.79 -9.66 -50.49
N SER A 566 28.01 -9.91 -51.78
CA SER A 566 29.02 -9.17 -52.55
C SER A 566 28.36 -7.94 -53.14
N ARG A 567 28.84 -6.74 -52.77
CA ARG A 567 28.38 -5.51 -53.41
C ARG A 567 29.25 -5.26 -54.65
N VAL A 568 28.60 -4.93 -55.76
CA VAL A 568 29.26 -4.60 -57.02
C VAL A 568 29.04 -3.12 -57.28
N LYS A 569 30.13 -2.39 -57.54
CA LYS A 569 30.08 -0.98 -57.88
C LYS A 569 30.29 -0.84 -59.38
N PHE A 570 29.33 -0.21 -60.04
CA PHE A 570 29.41 0.19 -61.43
C PHE A 570 29.79 1.66 -61.49
N VAL A 571 30.83 1.99 -62.23
CA VAL A 571 31.26 3.38 -62.47
C VAL A 571 31.30 3.59 -63.97
N ILE A 572 30.42 4.45 -64.47
CA ILE A 572 30.51 4.97 -65.84
C ILE A 572 31.08 6.38 -65.73
N GLN A 573 32.23 6.61 -66.34
CA GLN A 573 32.88 7.92 -66.39
C GLN A 573 33.03 8.36 -67.84
N ASP A 574 32.50 9.54 -68.16
CA ASP A 574 32.66 10.17 -69.47
C ASP A 574 33.43 11.49 -69.37
N ASN A 575 34.05 11.91 -70.48
CA ASN A 575 34.68 13.23 -70.62
C ASN A 575 33.81 14.24 -71.38
N GLY A 576 32.49 14.09 -71.30
CA GLY A 576 31.51 14.92 -71.99
C GLY A 576 31.32 16.31 -71.38
N ILE A 577 30.16 16.92 -71.68
CA ILE A 577 29.85 18.31 -71.33
C ILE A 577 29.78 18.60 -69.82
N GLY A 578 29.77 17.56 -68.98
CA GLY A 578 29.65 17.68 -67.53
C GLY A 578 28.29 18.22 -67.06
N MET A 579 28.14 18.39 -65.74
CA MET A 579 26.87 18.81 -65.14
C MET A 579 27.07 19.82 -64.00
N PRO A 580 26.35 20.97 -64.00
CA PRO A 580 26.31 21.91 -62.87
C PRO A 580 25.80 21.27 -61.58
N LYS A 581 26.28 21.73 -60.41
CA LYS A 581 25.88 21.20 -59.10
C LYS A 581 24.36 21.24 -58.85
N ASP A 582 23.69 22.29 -59.32
CA ASP A 582 22.23 22.46 -59.16
C ASP A 582 21.41 21.52 -60.07
N GLN A 583 22.04 20.92 -61.07
CA GLN A 583 21.43 19.88 -61.91
C GLN A 583 21.65 18.50 -61.31
N GLN A 584 22.82 18.23 -60.70
CA GLN A 584 23.15 16.93 -60.06
C GLN A 584 22.13 16.49 -59.00
N SER A 585 21.52 17.42 -58.25
CA SER A 585 20.52 17.06 -57.24
C SER A 585 19.13 16.76 -57.80
N ARG A 586 18.86 17.10 -59.06
CA ARG A 586 17.54 17.00 -59.70
C ARG A 586 17.49 16.00 -60.84
N ILE A 587 18.61 15.39 -61.25
CA ILE A 587 18.65 14.47 -62.39
C ILE A 587 17.90 13.15 -62.15
N PHE A 588 17.62 12.82 -60.89
CA PHE A 588 16.86 11.64 -60.52
C PHE A 588 15.36 11.94 -60.35
N ASP A 589 14.94 13.21 -60.37
CA ASP A 589 13.52 13.59 -60.30
C ASP A 589 12.82 13.28 -61.63
N ALA A 590 11.61 12.73 -61.56
CA ALA A 590 10.82 12.40 -62.76
C ALA A 590 10.62 13.63 -63.66
N PHE A 591 10.86 13.48 -64.96
CA PHE A 591 10.71 14.52 -65.99
C PHE A 591 11.68 15.71 -65.86
N SER A 592 12.72 15.59 -65.04
CA SER A 592 13.75 16.60 -64.92
C SER A 592 14.67 16.58 -66.15
N GLN A 593 14.72 17.70 -66.88
CA GLN A 593 15.63 17.88 -68.03
C GLN A 593 16.42 19.18 -67.88
N ALA A 594 17.71 19.14 -68.22
CA ALA A 594 18.55 20.33 -68.28
C ALA A 594 18.19 21.20 -69.49
N ASP A 595 18.07 22.51 -69.27
CA ASP A 595 17.93 23.65 -70.20
C ASP A 595 17.52 23.41 -71.67
N VAL A 596 16.58 24.21 -72.18
CA VAL A 596 15.92 24.07 -73.50
C VAL A 596 16.91 23.94 -74.69
N SER A 597 18.13 24.50 -74.56
CA SER A 597 19.18 24.40 -75.58
C SER A 597 19.87 23.03 -75.67
N VAL A 598 19.94 22.27 -74.57
CA VAL A 598 20.57 20.93 -74.51
C VAL A 598 19.57 19.88 -75.00
N THR A 599 18.29 19.99 -74.62
CA THR A 599 17.21 19.10 -75.08
C THR A 599 17.04 19.10 -76.60
N ARG A 600 17.19 20.26 -77.26
CA ARG A 600 17.11 20.36 -78.74
C ARG A 600 18.26 19.67 -79.47
N LYS A 601 19.43 19.55 -78.84
CA LYS A 601 20.64 19.01 -79.49
C LYS A 601 20.86 17.53 -79.22
N TYR A 602 20.36 17.01 -78.09
CA TYR A 602 20.62 15.63 -77.66
C TYR A 602 19.35 14.79 -77.34
N GLY A 603 18.16 15.38 -77.18
CA GLY A 603 16.88 14.67 -76.93
C GLY A 603 16.77 14.01 -75.55
N GLY A 604 15.71 13.20 -75.28
CA GLY A 604 15.53 12.38 -74.06
C GLY A 604 14.21 12.62 -73.29
N THR A 605 13.76 11.65 -72.49
CA THR A 605 12.50 11.73 -71.69
C THR A 605 12.68 12.26 -70.28
N GLY A 606 13.88 12.16 -69.71
CA GLY A 606 14.12 12.48 -68.29
C GLY A 606 13.51 11.45 -67.33
N LEU A 607 13.14 10.26 -67.82
CA LEU A 607 12.59 9.17 -66.98
C LEU A 607 13.61 8.07 -66.68
N GLY A 608 14.60 7.85 -67.57
CA GLY A 608 15.53 6.73 -67.44
C GLY A 608 16.35 6.75 -66.15
N LEU A 609 16.85 7.91 -65.73
CA LEU A 609 17.63 8.03 -64.48
C LEU A 609 16.75 7.89 -63.23
N THR A 610 15.53 8.42 -63.25
CA THR A 610 14.54 8.23 -62.17
C THR A 610 14.18 6.75 -61.99
N ILE A 611 13.93 6.05 -63.09
CA ILE A 611 13.60 4.62 -63.06
C ILE A 611 14.82 3.81 -62.59
N SER A 612 16.02 4.13 -63.08
CA SER A 612 17.25 3.49 -62.60
C SER A 612 17.46 3.71 -61.09
N SER A 613 17.21 4.92 -60.58
CA SER A 613 17.28 5.20 -59.13
C SER A 613 16.28 4.35 -58.33
N GLN A 614 15.04 4.22 -58.81
CA GLN A 614 14.03 3.42 -58.12
C GLN A 614 14.31 1.92 -58.18
N PHE A 615 14.84 1.40 -59.30
CA PHE A 615 15.28 0.00 -59.37
C PHE A 615 16.44 -0.29 -58.43
N VAL A 616 17.42 0.62 -58.36
CA VAL A 616 18.55 0.48 -57.42
C VAL A 616 18.05 0.50 -55.97
N GLU A 617 17.11 1.37 -55.61
CA GLU A 617 16.49 1.41 -54.27
C GLU A 617 15.72 0.12 -53.95
N LEU A 618 14.90 -0.38 -54.88
CA LEU A 618 14.18 -1.65 -54.72
C LEU A 618 15.11 -2.86 -54.60
N MET A 619 16.29 -2.82 -55.23
CA MET A 619 17.35 -3.83 -55.08
C MET A 619 18.21 -3.63 -53.82
N GLY A 620 17.97 -2.58 -53.03
CA GLY A 620 18.72 -2.28 -51.80
C GLY A 620 20.12 -1.67 -52.04
N GLY A 621 20.36 -1.11 -53.22
CA GLY A 621 21.59 -0.41 -53.62
C GLY A 621 21.50 1.12 -53.44
N LEU A 622 22.51 1.83 -53.93
CA LEU A 622 22.59 3.30 -53.96
C LEU A 622 23.14 3.74 -55.32
N LEU A 623 22.55 4.78 -55.92
CA LEU A 623 22.96 5.39 -57.19
C LEU A 623 23.51 6.81 -56.98
#